data_AF-A0A2M7KT47-F1
#
_entry.id   AF-A0A2M7KT47-F1
#
_cell.length_a   1.000
_cell.length_b   1.000
_cell.length_c   1.000
_cell.angle_alpha   90.00
_cell.angle_beta   90.00
_cell.angle_gamma   90.00
#
_symmetry.space_group_name_H-M   'P 1'
#
loop_
_entity.id
_entity.type
_entity.pdbx_description
1 polymer ?
#
loop_
_entity_poly.entity_id
_entity_poly.type
_entity_poly.pdbx_seq_one_letter_code
_entity_poly.pdbx_strand_id
1 'polypeptide(L)'
;MPERYGEGPHCRLWQLAAFDLTPCFGCDRCGSRCVDGWECTEEEFLALLTHLEATPDVRSVCRQPKLAEWGEGVVRRCWFRDDLQGRCAVYQARPLVCRLFGHVEWLPCPVGEVIPAAGSGVSAMQEYARHPRAPFAVWAGLPDCCARSRKAVGECVWHELVAQGRTRSPAR
;
A
#
# COMPACT_ATOMS: atom_id res chain seq x y z
N MET A 1 5.69 -1.85 -23.64
CA MET A 1 4.56 -0.94 -23.90
C MET A 1 4.02 -0.51 -22.55
N PRO A 2 3.77 0.79 -22.28
CA PRO A 2 3.20 1.20 -21.02
C PRO A 2 1.71 0.87 -21.06
N GLU A 3 1.32 -0.21 -20.38
CA GLU A 3 -0.10 -0.50 -20.14
C GLU A 3 -0.69 0.64 -19.32
N ARG A 4 -1.74 1.25 -19.85
CA ARG A 4 -2.47 2.33 -19.19
C ARG A 4 -2.99 1.78 -17.86
N TYR A 5 -2.65 2.42 -16.74
CA TYR A 5 -3.29 2.18 -15.46
C TYR A 5 -4.80 2.45 -15.61
N GLY A 6 -5.62 1.39 -15.71
CA GLY A 6 -7.06 1.55 -15.94
C GLY A 6 -7.90 0.28 -16.05
N GLU A 7 -7.33 -0.93 -16.16
CA GLU A 7 -8.10 -2.15 -16.46
C GLU A 7 -8.21 -3.15 -15.28
N GLY A 8 -8.16 -2.66 -14.04
CA GLY A 8 -8.55 -3.41 -12.84
C GLY A 8 -9.93 -2.97 -12.31
N PRO A 9 -10.65 -3.81 -11.53
CA PRO A 9 -12.04 -3.57 -11.13
C PRO A 9 -12.19 -2.16 -10.53
N HIS A 10 -13.04 -1.37 -11.18
CA HIS A 10 -12.98 0.08 -11.16
C HIS A 10 -13.37 0.67 -9.81
N CYS A 11 -12.36 1.04 -9.03
CA CYS A 11 -12.55 1.91 -7.90
C CYS A 11 -12.69 3.37 -8.35
N ARG A 12 -13.75 4.07 -7.91
CA ARG A 12 -13.96 5.50 -8.25
C ARG A 12 -12.77 6.36 -7.81
N LEU A 13 -12.10 6.02 -6.71
CA LEU A 13 -10.90 6.71 -6.23
C LEU A 13 -9.69 6.49 -7.14
N TRP A 14 -9.62 5.35 -7.84
CA TRP A 14 -8.57 5.09 -8.82
C TRP A 14 -8.78 5.91 -10.11
N GLN A 15 -10.02 6.15 -10.49
CA GLN A 15 -10.36 7.03 -11.63
C GLN A 15 -10.07 8.51 -11.34
N LEU A 16 -10.23 8.96 -10.09
CA LEU A 16 -9.87 10.32 -9.64
C LEU A 16 -8.37 10.55 -9.51
N ALA A 17 -7.59 9.46 -9.48
CA ALA A 17 -6.15 9.43 -9.34
C ALA A 17 -5.44 9.10 -10.66
N ALA A 18 -5.94 9.61 -11.79
CA ALA A 18 -5.28 9.56 -13.09
C ALA A 18 -4.01 10.45 -13.09
N PHE A 19 -3.05 10.10 -12.24
CA PHE A 19 -1.73 10.69 -12.16
C PHE A 19 -0.82 9.94 -13.12
N ASP A 20 0.08 10.67 -13.78
CA ASP A 20 1.17 10.02 -14.48
C ASP A 20 2.14 9.42 -13.46
N LEU A 21 2.01 8.13 -13.19
CA LEU A 21 2.89 7.40 -12.28
C LEU A 21 4.22 7.02 -12.95
N THR A 22 4.44 7.32 -14.23
CA THR A 22 5.66 6.94 -14.97
C THR A 22 6.96 7.33 -14.26
N PRO A 23 7.11 8.55 -13.68
CA PRO A 23 8.34 8.93 -12.97
C PRO A 23 8.62 8.08 -11.74
N CYS A 24 7.56 7.54 -11.13
CA CYS A 24 7.66 6.67 -9.97
C CYS A 24 7.62 5.19 -10.37
N PHE A 25 7.27 4.82 -11.60
CA PHE A 25 6.95 3.44 -11.99
C PHE A 25 8.15 2.51 -11.80
N GLY A 26 8.04 1.57 -10.85
CA GLY A 26 9.14 0.68 -10.49
C GLY A 26 10.30 1.34 -9.74
N CYS A 27 10.19 2.64 -9.40
CA CYS A 27 11.15 3.31 -8.53
C CYS A 27 10.98 2.81 -7.09
N ASP A 28 12.10 2.43 -6.48
CA ASP A 28 12.17 1.78 -5.18
C ASP A 28 13.03 2.56 -4.16
N ARG A 29 13.66 3.65 -4.63
CA ARG A 29 14.58 4.51 -3.87
C ARG A 29 13.94 5.14 -2.63
N CYS A 30 12.64 5.42 -2.65
CA CYS A 30 11.93 5.94 -1.48
C CYS A 30 11.54 4.86 -0.47
N GLY A 31 11.67 3.58 -0.81
CA GLY A 31 11.02 2.54 -0.02
C GLY A 31 11.73 2.20 1.30
N SER A 32 12.94 2.73 1.53
CA SER A 32 13.54 2.81 2.87
C SER A 32 12.69 3.67 3.84
N ARG A 33 11.80 4.51 3.32
CA ARG A 33 10.86 5.32 4.11
C ARG A 33 9.49 4.66 4.31
N CYS A 34 9.27 3.46 3.76
CA CYS A 34 7.99 2.76 3.90
C CYS A 34 7.80 2.28 5.35
N VAL A 35 6.85 2.91 6.05
CA VAL A 35 6.39 2.52 7.38
C VAL A 35 4.99 1.91 7.32
N ASP A 36 4.64 1.15 8.34
CA ASP A 36 3.27 0.68 8.52
C ASP A 36 2.36 1.76 9.13
N GLY A 37 1.07 1.47 9.25
CA GLY A 37 0.08 2.38 9.84
C GLY A 37 -0.53 3.36 8.84
N TRP A 38 -0.30 3.16 7.55
CA TRP A 38 -1.03 3.87 6.52
C TRP A 38 -2.49 3.42 6.50
N GLU A 39 -3.38 4.40 6.32
CA GLU A 39 -4.81 4.16 6.19
C GLU A 39 -5.19 3.95 4.73
N CYS A 40 -6.14 3.06 4.49
CA CYS A 40 -6.79 2.88 3.20
C CYS A 40 -8.30 2.82 3.37
N THR A 41 -9.02 3.03 2.28
CA THR A 41 -10.46 2.73 2.24
C THR A 41 -10.70 1.22 2.17
N GLU A 42 -11.93 0.79 2.44
CA GLU A 42 -12.31 -0.63 2.27
C GLU A 42 -12.15 -1.07 0.80
N GLU A 43 -12.46 -0.20 -0.14
CA GLU A 43 -12.33 -0.48 -1.58
C GLU A 43 -10.87 -0.70 -2.00
N GLU A 44 -9.94 0.12 -1.50
CA GLU A 44 -8.50 -0.08 -1.70
C GLU A 44 -7.99 -1.35 -1.01
N PHE A 45 -8.52 -1.66 0.17
CA PHE A 45 -8.20 -2.89 0.88
C PHE A 45 -8.60 -4.12 0.05
N LEU A 46 -9.81 -4.16 -0.51
CA LEU A 46 -10.26 -5.25 -1.38
C LEU A 46 -9.44 -5.35 -2.67
N ALA A 47 -9.07 -4.21 -3.27
CA ALA A 47 -8.19 -4.18 -4.43
C ALA A 47 -6.80 -4.74 -4.11
N LEU A 48 -6.26 -4.40 -2.93
CA LEU A 48 -5.02 -4.99 -2.42
C LEU A 48 -5.15 -6.50 -2.23
N LEU A 49 -6.22 -7.00 -1.61
CA LEU A 49 -6.44 -8.45 -1.46
C LEU A 49 -6.43 -9.17 -2.81
N THR A 50 -7.18 -8.63 -3.78
CA THR A 50 -7.24 -9.19 -5.14
C THR A 50 -5.85 -9.25 -5.78
N HIS A 51 -5.05 -8.20 -5.61
CA HIS A 51 -3.67 -8.17 -6.11
C HIS A 51 -2.76 -9.16 -5.38
N LEU A 52 -2.92 -9.32 -4.06
CA LEU A 52 -2.16 -10.27 -3.26
C LEU A 52 -2.45 -11.72 -3.67
N GLU A 53 -3.71 -12.07 -3.94
CA GLU A 53 -4.09 -13.40 -4.42
C GLU A 53 -3.48 -13.71 -5.80
N ALA A 54 -3.36 -12.70 -6.66
CA ALA A 54 -2.76 -12.83 -7.99
C ALA A 54 -1.23 -12.82 -8.00
N THR A 55 -0.56 -12.50 -6.87
CA THR A 55 0.89 -12.28 -6.83
C THR A 55 1.59 -13.27 -5.86
N PRO A 56 2.13 -14.40 -6.37
CA PRO A 56 2.66 -15.49 -5.54
C PRO A 56 3.78 -15.08 -4.58
N ASP A 57 4.60 -14.11 -4.97
CA ASP A 57 5.79 -13.70 -4.23
C ASP A 57 5.48 -12.87 -2.98
N VAL A 58 4.29 -12.26 -2.86
CA VAL A 58 4.03 -11.32 -1.75
C VAL A 58 4.00 -12.03 -0.40
N ARG A 59 3.64 -13.33 -0.37
CA ARG A 59 3.67 -14.12 0.87
C ARG A 59 5.08 -14.18 1.47
N SER A 60 6.10 -14.33 0.64
CA SER A 60 7.50 -14.34 1.10
C SER A 60 7.90 -12.99 1.69
N VAL A 61 7.43 -11.90 1.08
CA VAL A 61 7.68 -10.52 1.52
C VAL A 61 7.05 -10.23 2.87
N CYS A 62 5.79 -10.63 3.08
CA CYS A 62 5.08 -10.44 4.35
C CYS A 62 5.74 -11.18 5.54
N ARG A 63 6.57 -12.20 5.26
CA ARG A 63 7.30 -12.99 6.28
C ARG A 63 8.65 -12.40 6.67
N GLN A 64 9.16 -11.43 5.93
CA GLN A 64 10.43 -10.79 6.27
C GLN A 64 10.30 -9.98 7.58
N PRO A 65 11.40 -9.80 8.34
CA PRO A 65 11.40 -8.94 9.53
C PRO A 65 10.96 -7.52 9.18
N LYS A 66 10.00 -6.96 9.94
CA LYS A 66 9.44 -5.62 9.69
C LYS A 66 9.82 -4.58 10.74
N LEU A 67 10.71 -4.88 11.68
CA LEU A 67 11.23 -3.87 12.61
C LEU A 67 12.54 -3.32 12.08
N ALA A 68 12.63 -1.99 12.00
CA ALA A 68 13.83 -1.30 11.55
C ALA A 68 14.15 -0.13 12.48
N GLU A 69 15.43 0.12 12.69
CA GLU A 69 15.90 1.33 13.35
C GLU A 69 15.64 2.54 12.45
N TRP A 70 15.13 3.63 13.05
CA TRP A 70 14.89 4.89 12.37
C TRP A 70 15.14 6.04 13.34
N GLY A 71 16.25 6.75 13.13
CA GLY A 71 16.71 7.77 14.06
C GLY A 71 17.03 7.15 15.42
N GLU A 72 16.46 7.71 16.48
CA GLU A 72 16.63 7.23 17.86
C GLU A 72 15.62 6.15 18.27
N GLY A 73 14.73 5.73 17.35
CA GLY A 73 13.63 4.81 17.63
C GLY A 73 13.63 3.56 16.76
N VAL A 74 12.74 2.63 17.10
CA VAL A 74 12.42 1.47 16.27
C VAL A 74 11.03 1.67 15.68
N VAL A 75 10.93 1.56 14.36
CA VAL A 75 9.65 1.65 13.65
C VAL A 75 9.34 0.33 12.96
N ARG A 76 8.05 0.13 12.70
CA ARG A 76 7.58 -0.97 11.87
C ARG A 76 7.54 -0.53 10.40
N ARG A 77 8.30 -1.23 9.56
CA ARG A 77 8.26 -1.15 8.09
C ARG A 77 6.90 -1.63 7.58
N CYS A 78 6.51 -1.11 6.42
CA CYS A 78 5.30 -1.57 5.71
C CYS A 78 5.33 -3.09 5.46
N TRP A 79 4.19 -3.77 5.65
CA TRP A 79 4.06 -5.21 5.42
C TRP A 79 4.49 -5.65 4.01
N PHE A 80 4.24 -4.80 3.03
CA PHE A 80 4.51 -5.07 1.62
C PHE A 80 5.87 -4.56 1.14
N ARG A 81 6.71 -4.04 2.06
CA ARG A 81 8.10 -3.71 1.75
C ARG A 81 8.88 -5.01 1.56
N ASP A 82 9.44 -5.24 0.38
CA ASP A 82 10.44 -6.27 0.15
C ASP A 82 11.82 -5.69 0.50
N ASP A 83 12.35 -6.06 1.66
CA ASP A 83 13.66 -5.60 2.13
C ASP A 83 14.81 -6.31 1.42
N LEU A 84 14.58 -7.49 0.84
CA LEU A 84 15.59 -8.21 0.05
C LEU A 84 15.80 -7.57 -1.32
N GLN A 85 14.70 -7.21 -1.99
CA GLN A 85 14.75 -6.60 -3.32
C GLN A 85 14.66 -5.08 -3.29
N GLY A 86 14.50 -4.48 -2.11
CA GLY A 86 14.43 -3.04 -1.95
C GLY A 86 13.16 -2.38 -2.50
N ARG A 87 12.10 -3.13 -2.85
CA ARG A 87 10.91 -2.64 -3.58
C ARG A 87 9.60 -2.82 -2.81
N CYS A 88 8.50 -2.27 -3.32
CA CYS A 88 7.15 -2.53 -2.79
C CYS A 88 6.50 -3.70 -3.56
N ALA A 89 6.14 -4.76 -2.85
CA ALA A 89 5.54 -5.96 -3.46
C ALA A 89 4.12 -5.72 -4.01
N VAL A 90 3.44 -4.66 -3.55
CA VAL A 90 2.12 -4.26 -4.02
C VAL A 90 2.15 -2.93 -4.77
N TYR A 91 3.29 -2.58 -5.38
CA TYR A 91 3.52 -1.25 -5.97
C TYR A 91 2.36 -0.77 -6.86
N GLN A 92 1.83 -1.69 -7.66
CA GLN A 92 0.73 -1.47 -8.60
C GLN A 92 -0.62 -1.24 -7.89
N ALA A 93 -0.85 -1.94 -6.78
CA ALA A 93 -2.06 -1.86 -5.98
C ALA A 93 -1.96 -0.90 -4.78
N ARG A 94 -0.92 -0.05 -4.72
CA ARG A 94 -0.74 0.90 -3.62
C ARG A 94 -1.99 1.75 -3.41
N PRO A 95 -2.40 2.00 -2.15
CA PRO A 95 -3.45 2.96 -1.84
C PRO A 95 -3.10 4.36 -2.34
N LEU A 96 -4.13 5.20 -2.50
CA LEU A 96 -4.02 6.58 -2.93
C LEU A 96 -3.02 7.36 -2.09
N VAL A 97 -3.07 7.24 -0.75
CA VAL A 97 -2.14 7.94 0.15
C VAL A 97 -0.68 7.65 -0.18
N CYS A 98 -0.35 6.43 -0.60
CA CYS A 98 0.99 6.06 -1.00
C CYS A 98 1.37 6.54 -2.41
N ARG A 99 0.38 6.70 -3.31
CA ARG A 99 0.58 7.21 -4.67
C ARG A 99 0.77 8.72 -4.72
N LEU A 100 0.25 9.45 -3.73
CA LEU A 100 0.37 10.92 -3.68
C LEU A 100 1.80 11.39 -3.33
N PHE A 101 2.62 10.56 -2.69
CA PHE A 101 4.02 10.87 -2.42
C PHE A 101 4.78 11.15 -3.73
N GLY A 102 5.38 12.34 -3.81
CA GLY A 102 6.05 12.86 -4.99
C GLY A 102 5.13 13.59 -5.96
N HIS A 103 3.82 13.36 -5.93
CA HIS A 103 2.89 13.88 -6.95
C HIS A 103 2.09 15.11 -6.49
N VAL A 104 2.19 15.52 -5.23
CA VAL A 104 1.52 16.72 -4.70
C VAL A 104 2.49 17.58 -3.91
N GLU A 105 2.28 18.89 -3.90
CA GLU A 105 3.20 19.87 -3.30
C GLU A 105 3.47 19.64 -1.80
N TRP A 106 2.48 19.15 -1.06
CA TRP A 106 2.59 18.88 0.39
C TRP A 106 3.11 17.49 0.74
N LEU A 107 3.36 16.63 -0.26
CA LEU A 107 4.01 15.33 -0.08
C LEU A 107 5.15 15.20 -1.11
N PRO A 108 6.27 15.93 -0.94
CA PRO A 108 7.37 15.88 -1.89
C PRO A 108 8.02 14.49 -1.94
N CYS A 109 8.78 14.23 -3.02
CA CYS A 109 9.52 12.99 -3.15
C CYS A 109 10.54 12.84 -2.00
N PRO A 110 10.54 11.73 -1.23
CA PRO A 110 11.47 11.57 -0.11
C PRO A 110 12.96 11.52 -0.49
N VAL A 111 13.26 11.32 -1.77
CA VAL A 111 14.63 11.29 -2.31
C VAL A 111 14.98 12.55 -3.12
N GLY A 112 14.12 13.57 -3.09
CA GLY A 112 14.39 14.88 -3.71
C GLY A 112 14.15 14.94 -5.23
N GLU A 113 13.54 13.92 -5.83
CA GLU A 113 13.19 13.94 -7.25
C GLU A 113 12.07 14.94 -7.53
N VAL A 114 12.23 15.72 -8.60
CA VAL A 114 11.22 16.66 -9.08
C VAL A 114 10.26 15.91 -9.99
N ILE A 115 9.13 15.51 -9.43
CA ILE A 115 8.06 14.81 -10.15
C ILE A 115 7.01 15.86 -10.54
N PRO A 116 6.49 15.83 -11.79
CA PRO A 116 5.40 16.71 -12.19
C PRO A 116 4.21 16.59 -11.24
N ALA A 117 3.79 17.73 -10.69
CA ALA A 117 2.66 17.78 -9.79
C ALA A 117 1.38 17.35 -10.52
N ALA A 118 0.57 16.55 -9.84
CA ALA A 118 -0.77 16.25 -10.26
C ALA A 118 -1.67 17.48 -10.02
N GLY A 119 -2.26 18.03 -11.08
CA GLY A 119 -3.16 19.19 -10.98
C GLY A 119 -4.43 18.94 -10.17
N SER A 120 -4.72 17.70 -9.76
CA SER A 120 -5.93 17.28 -9.03
C SER A 120 -5.68 16.74 -7.62
N GLY A 121 -4.48 16.95 -7.04
CA GLY A 121 -4.12 16.41 -5.73
C GLY A 121 -5.09 16.75 -4.59
N VAL A 122 -5.55 18.01 -4.51
CA VAL A 122 -6.48 18.47 -3.47
C VAL A 122 -7.85 17.80 -3.63
N SER A 123 -8.39 17.79 -4.85
CA SER A 123 -9.69 17.17 -5.12
C SER A 123 -9.69 15.66 -4.87
N ALA A 124 -8.59 14.97 -5.20
CA ALA A 124 -8.45 13.54 -4.93
C ALA A 124 -8.45 13.28 -3.40
N MET A 125 -7.74 14.11 -2.62
CA MET A 125 -7.75 14.02 -1.16
C MET A 125 -9.10 14.37 -0.52
N GLN A 126 -9.79 15.39 -1.04
CA GLN A 126 -11.12 15.77 -0.57
C GLN A 126 -12.14 14.66 -0.79
N GLU A 127 -12.10 14.00 -1.96
CA GLU A 127 -12.93 12.83 -2.18
C GLU A 127 -12.51 11.68 -1.27
N TYR A 128 -11.21 11.36 -1.18
CA TYR A 128 -10.68 10.31 -0.31
C TYR A 128 -11.14 10.45 1.15
N ALA A 129 -11.22 11.69 1.65
CA ALA A 129 -11.66 12.00 3.01
C ALA A 129 -13.16 11.70 3.26
N ARG A 130 -13.97 11.52 2.22
CA ARG A 130 -15.41 11.18 2.35
C ARG A 130 -15.66 9.71 2.59
N HIS A 131 -14.65 8.87 2.42
CA HIS A 131 -14.75 7.42 2.60
C HIS A 131 -14.26 7.02 4.00
N PRO A 132 -14.86 5.99 4.63
CA PRO A 132 -14.29 5.38 5.82
C PRO A 132 -12.87 4.90 5.55
N ARG A 133 -11.97 5.18 6.50
CA ARG A 133 -10.56 4.82 6.41
C ARG A 133 -10.13 4.14 7.71
N ALA A 134 -9.30 3.13 7.57
CA ALA A 134 -8.65 2.47 8.68
C ALA A 134 -7.28 1.96 8.25
N PRO A 135 -6.35 1.72 9.19
CA PRO A 135 -5.12 1.03 8.90
C PRO A 135 -5.38 -0.33 8.25
N PHE A 136 -4.54 -0.75 7.30
CA PHE A 136 -4.67 -2.07 6.63
C PHE A 136 -4.88 -3.22 7.62
N ALA A 137 -4.15 -3.19 8.73
CA ALA A 137 -4.25 -4.22 9.77
C ALA A 137 -5.63 -4.31 10.42
N VAL A 138 -6.34 -3.19 10.55
CA VAL A 138 -7.71 -3.14 11.09
C VAL A 138 -8.68 -3.78 10.09
N TRP A 139 -8.60 -3.43 8.82
CA TRP A 139 -9.42 -4.06 7.77
C TRP A 139 -9.19 -5.57 7.67
N ALA A 140 -7.93 -5.97 7.79
CA ALA A 140 -7.50 -7.37 7.78
C ALA A 140 -7.83 -8.13 9.07
N GLY A 141 -8.47 -7.50 10.06
CA GLY A 141 -8.78 -8.14 11.36
C GLY A 141 -7.55 -8.62 12.12
N LEU A 142 -6.37 -8.06 11.83
CA LEU A 142 -5.12 -8.49 12.45
C LEU A 142 -5.07 -7.98 13.89
N PRO A 143 -4.87 -8.86 14.88
CA PRO A 143 -4.83 -8.43 16.26
C PRO A 143 -3.60 -7.54 16.53
N ASP A 144 -3.79 -6.52 17.35
CA ASP A 144 -2.72 -5.60 17.82
C ASP A 144 -1.53 -6.33 18.45
N CYS A 145 -1.70 -7.57 18.91
CA CYS A 145 -0.62 -8.39 19.46
C CYS A 145 0.44 -8.75 18.42
N CYS A 146 0.06 -8.88 17.15
CA CYS A 146 0.98 -9.10 16.03
C CYS A 146 1.83 -7.85 15.71
N ALA A 147 1.39 -6.65 16.11
CA ALA A 147 2.16 -5.43 15.97
C ALA A 147 3.30 -5.30 17.00
N ARG A 148 3.32 -6.13 18.07
CA ARG A 148 4.26 -6.01 19.20
C ARG A 148 5.24 -7.19 19.36
N SER A 149 5.02 -8.32 18.68
CA SER A 149 5.83 -9.54 18.90
C SER A 149 6.88 -9.76 17.80
N ARG A 150 8.12 -10.08 18.19
CA ARG A 150 9.23 -10.42 17.27
C ARG A 150 9.09 -11.80 16.60
N LYS A 151 8.00 -12.54 16.84
CA LYS A 151 7.76 -13.86 16.22
C LYS A 151 7.02 -13.68 14.88
N ALA A 152 7.31 -14.57 13.93
CA ALA A 152 6.95 -14.53 12.51
C ALA A 152 5.49 -14.15 12.23
N VAL A 153 5.23 -12.84 12.19
CA VAL A 153 3.91 -12.26 11.95
C VAL A 153 3.38 -12.61 10.55
N GLY A 154 4.26 -12.92 9.60
CA GLY A 154 3.89 -13.25 8.23
C GLY A 154 3.08 -14.54 8.03
N GLU A 155 3.00 -15.43 9.03
CA GLU A 155 2.11 -16.60 8.95
C GLU A 155 0.67 -16.28 9.37
N CYS A 156 0.46 -15.54 10.47
CA CYS A 156 -0.88 -15.11 10.88
C CYS A 156 -1.51 -14.19 9.84
N VAL A 157 -0.75 -13.21 9.33
CA VAL A 157 -1.24 -12.24 8.35
C VAL A 157 -1.75 -12.92 7.09
N TRP A 158 -1.00 -13.89 6.55
CA TRP A 158 -1.41 -14.56 5.33
C TRP A 158 -2.63 -15.48 5.51
N HIS A 159 -2.69 -16.22 6.63
CA HIS A 159 -3.82 -17.10 6.90
C HIS A 159 -5.12 -16.32 7.13
N GLU A 160 -5.07 -15.19 7.85
CA GLU A 160 -6.23 -14.31 8.08
C GLU A 160 -6.68 -13.63 6.78
N LEU A 161 -5.74 -13.07 5.99
CA LEU A 161 -6.05 -12.38 4.73
C LEU A 161 -6.70 -13.31 3.70
N VAL A 162 -6.18 -14.54 3.54
CA VAL A 162 -6.75 -15.53 2.61
C VAL A 162 -8.09 -16.08 3.12
N ALA A 163 -8.25 -16.22 4.44
CA ALA A 163 -9.53 -16.62 5.02
C ALA A 163 -10.62 -15.55 4.78
N GLN A 164 -10.27 -14.27 4.85
CA GLN A 164 -11.19 -13.16 4.61
C GLN A 164 -11.50 -12.91 3.14
N GLY A 165 -10.54 -13.11 2.22
CA GLY A 165 -10.78 -13.06 0.77
C GLY A 165 -11.82 -14.08 0.30
N ARG A 166 -11.91 -15.23 1.00
CA ARG A 166 -12.93 -16.26 0.72
C ARG A 166 -14.32 -15.96 1.27
N THR A 167 -14.44 -15.19 2.35
CA THR A 167 -15.74 -14.92 3.00
C THR A 167 -16.42 -13.65 2.49
N ARG A 168 -15.66 -12.71 1.93
CA ARG A 168 -16.17 -11.43 1.40
C ARG A 168 -16.26 -11.36 -0.12
N SER A 169 -16.26 -12.52 -0.81
CA SER A 169 -16.51 -12.56 -2.24
C SER A 169 -17.82 -11.81 -2.53
N PRO A 170 -17.82 -10.77 -3.38
CA PRO A 170 -19.03 -10.01 -3.65
C PRO A 170 -20.07 -10.98 -4.20
N ALA A 171 -21.25 -11.01 -3.57
CA ALA A 171 -22.41 -11.68 -4.14
C ALA A 171 -22.57 -11.15 -5.57
N ARG A 172 -22.49 -12.07 -6.54
CA ARG A 172 -22.69 -11.79 -7.97
C ARG A 172 -24.06 -11.19 -8.24
#